data_AF-A0A932U3F5-F1
#
_entry.id   AF-A0A932U3F5-F1
#
_cell.length_a   1.000
_cell.length_b   1.000
_cell.length_c   1.000
_cell.angle_alpha   90.00
_cell.angle_beta   90.00
_cell.angle_gamma   90.00
#
_symmetry.space_group_name_H-M   'P 1'
#
loop_
_entity.id
_entity.type
_entity.pdbx_description
1 polymer ?
#
loop_
_entity_poly.entity_id
_entity_poly.type
_entity_poly.pdbx_seq_one_letter_code
_entity_poly.pdbx_strand_id
1 'polypeptide(L)'
;VDSLVIDPHKHGLQPYGCGCVIFQDPDVGALYKHDSPYTYFSSAELHLGEISLECSRAGASAVALWTTQRLLPLMRGGEFAGMLAKCREAACVLGDKIAGDDQWMLAFEPELDIVVWAQRGESASEISRRSRAIFEAAASQDLHLAVATFPAALLAECWPSVVWDQENVACLRSCLMKAEHRDWVEEIWTRLLAATAEICKS
;
A
#
# COMPACT_ATOMS: atom_id res chain seq x y z
N VAL A 1 6.02 -5.52 -20.41
CA VAL A 1 6.85 -5.89 -19.25
C VAL A 1 7.08 -7.39 -19.33
N ASP A 2 8.30 -7.86 -19.14
CA ASP A 2 8.64 -9.29 -19.31
C ASP A 2 8.19 -10.14 -18.11
N SER A 3 8.04 -9.50 -16.95
CA SER A 3 7.47 -10.10 -15.74
C SER A 3 6.64 -9.10 -14.95
N LEU A 4 5.76 -9.62 -14.09
CA LEU A 4 4.93 -8.87 -13.17
C LEU A 4 4.96 -9.54 -11.79
N VAL A 5 5.18 -8.75 -10.75
CA VAL A 5 5.08 -9.20 -9.36
C VAL A 5 3.77 -8.68 -8.79
N ILE A 6 3.01 -9.57 -8.16
CA ILE A 6 1.75 -9.24 -7.49
C ILE A 6 1.67 -10.02 -6.18
N ASP A 7 1.20 -9.36 -5.13
CA ASP A 7 1.04 -9.98 -3.82
C ASP A 7 -0.45 -10.18 -3.52
N PRO A 8 -0.98 -11.40 -3.70
CA PRO A 8 -2.33 -11.72 -3.26
C PRO A 8 -2.57 -11.46 -1.77
N HIS A 9 -1.53 -11.51 -0.93
CA HIS A 9 -1.66 -11.15 0.48
C HIS A 9 -1.81 -9.64 0.76
N LYS A 10 -1.82 -8.80 -0.29
CA LYS A 10 -2.20 -7.38 -0.20
C LYS A 10 -3.67 -7.24 -0.55
N HIS A 11 -3.97 -6.76 -1.76
CA HIS A 11 -5.34 -6.55 -2.22
C HIS A 11 -6.06 -7.84 -2.62
N GLY A 12 -5.36 -8.96 -2.79
CA GLY A 12 -5.94 -10.27 -3.17
C GLY A 12 -6.59 -11.07 -2.04
N LEU A 13 -6.79 -10.44 -0.86
CA LEU A 13 -7.49 -11.01 0.29
C LEU A 13 -6.90 -12.32 0.82
N GLN A 14 -5.59 -12.53 0.67
CA GLN A 14 -4.90 -13.68 1.26
C GLN A 14 -4.18 -13.32 2.57
N PRO A 15 -4.00 -14.29 3.49
CA PRO A 15 -3.04 -14.16 4.56
C PRO A 15 -1.60 -14.02 4.04
N TYR A 16 -0.70 -13.50 4.89
CA TYR A 16 0.73 -13.43 4.59
C TYR A 16 1.32 -14.76 4.13
N GLY A 17 2.37 -14.69 3.31
CA GLY A 17 3.01 -15.86 2.69
C GLY A 17 2.42 -16.24 1.33
N CYS A 18 1.53 -15.43 0.76
CA CYS A 18 1.04 -15.58 -0.61
C CYS A 18 1.52 -14.44 -1.52
N GLY A 19 2.67 -14.62 -2.17
CA GLY A 19 3.21 -13.75 -3.20
C GLY A 19 3.24 -14.46 -4.56
N CYS A 20 3.31 -13.70 -5.65
CA CYS A 20 3.31 -14.25 -7.00
C CYS A 20 4.21 -13.44 -7.94
N VAL A 21 4.93 -14.15 -8.80
CA VAL A 21 5.59 -13.59 -9.99
C VAL A 21 5.01 -14.29 -11.21
N ILE A 22 4.69 -13.51 -12.23
CA ILE A 22 4.15 -13.96 -13.51
C ILE A 22 5.17 -13.56 -14.58
N PHE A 23 5.63 -14.54 -15.36
CA PHE A 23 6.49 -14.30 -16.51
C PHE A 23 5.66 -14.34 -17.79
N GLN A 24 5.93 -13.41 -18.69
CA GLN A 24 5.31 -13.42 -20.02
C GLN A 24 5.75 -14.66 -20.81
N ASP A 25 7.04 -15.01 -20.69
CA ASP A 25 7.64 -16.19 -21.28
C ASP A 25 7.93 -17.25 -20.21
N PRO A 26 7.26 -18.42 -20.23
CA PRO A 26 7.51 -19.50 -19.27
C PRO A 26 8.89 -20.14 -19.42
N ASP A 27 9.57 -19.99 -20.57
CA ASP A 27 10.89 -20.58 -20.81
C ASP A 27 11.97 -20.00 -19.90
N VAL A 28 11.71 -18.83 -19.30
CA VAL A 28 12.52 -18.23 -18.23
C VAL A 28 12.73 -19.20 -17.05
N GLY A 29 11.82 -20.16 -16.83
CA GLY A 29 11.99 -21.23 -15.85
C GLY A 29 13.30 -22.02 -16.01
N ALA A 30 13.86 -22.11 -17.22
CA ALA A 30 15.14 -22.75 -17.48
C ALA A 30 16.32 -22.07 -16.75
N LEU A 31 16.22 -20.77 -16.46
CA LEU A 31 17.24 -20.02 -15.71
C LEU A 31 17.24 -20.35 -14.21
N TYR A 32 16.10 -20.81 -13.69
CA TYR A 32 15.94 -21.23 -12.29
C TYR A 32 16.14 -22.74 -12.11
N LYS A 33 16.22 -23.48 -13.22
CA LYS A 33 16.26 -24.94 -13.22
C LYS A 33 17.43 -25.44 -12.40
N HIS A 34 17.10 -26.16 -11.34
CA HIS A 34 18.07 -26.88 -10.52
C HIS A 34 17.57 -28.30 -10.26
N ASP A 35 18.52 -29.20 -10.01
CA ASP A 35 18.24 -30.60 -9.71
C ASP A 35 18.43 -30.86 -8.21
N SER A 36 17.68 -31.82 -7.68
CA SER A 36 17.73 -32.24 -6.30
C SER A 36 17.48 -33.76 -6.21
N PRO A 37 18.56 -34.57 -6.20
CA PRO A 37 18.46 -36.03 -6.28
C PRO A 37 17.74 -36.69 -5.10
N TYR A 38 17.45 -35.94 -4.03
CA TYR A 38 16.69 -36.42 -2.88
C TYR A 38 15.18 -36.10 -2.92
N THR A 39 14.70 -35.32 -3.91
CA THR A 39 13.29 -34.83 -3.93
C THR A 39 12.55 -35.02 -5.26
N TYR A 40 13.25 -35.12 -6.40
CA TYR A 40 12.60 -35.12 -7.72
C TYR A 40 12.87 -36.39 -8.54
N PHE A 41 12.94 -37.55 -7.87
CA PHE A 41 13.32 -38.83 -8.49
C PHE A 41 12.13 -39.78 -8.77
N SER A 42 10.91 -39.39 -8.40
CA SER A 42 9.71 -40.25 -8.46
C SER A 42 8.77 -39.97 -9.62
N SER A 43 8.96 -38.86 -10.35
CA SER A 43 8.14 -38.47 -11.50
C SER A 43 9.00 -37.83 -12.60
N ALA A 44 8.57 -37.99 -13.85
CA ALA A 44 9.14 -37.27 -15.00
C ALA A 44 8.41 -35.94 -15.26
N GLU A 45 7.35 -35.63 -14.51
CA GLU A 45 6.66 -34.34 -14.58
C GLU A 45 7.49 -33.25 -13.92
N LEU A 46 7.41 -32.03 -14.46
CA LEU A 46 8.10 -30.86 -13.92
C LEU A 46 7.65 -30.59 -12.47
N HIS A 47 8.61 -30.57 -11.54
CA HIS A 47 8.32 -30.14 -10.19
C HIS A 47 8.47 -28.62 -10.10
N LEU A 48 7.42 -27.91 -9.70
CA LEU A 48 7.46 -26.43 -9.61
C LEU A 48 8.58 -25.91 -8.68
N GLY A 49 9.10 -26.73 -7.78
CA GLY A 49 10.26 -26.40 -6.96
C GLY A 49 11.56 -26.30 -7.77
N GLU A 50 11.70 -27.02 -8.89
CA GLU A 50 12.90 -27.04 -9.74
C GLU A 50 13.09 -25.73 -10.51
N ILE A 51 12.02 -24.98 -10.75
CA ILE A 51 12.00 -23.77 -11.59
C ILE A 51 11.64 -22.51 -10.82
N SER A 52 11.85 -22.51 -9.50
CA SER A 52 11.64 -21.34 -8.65
C SER A 52 12.78 -21.15 -7.66
N LEU A 53 12.85 -19.97 -7.05
CA LEU A 53 13.84 -19.66 -6.01
C LEU A 53 13.59 -20.42 -4.70
N GLU A 54 12.33 -20.73 -4.40
CA GLU A 54 11.94 -21.47 -3.21
C GLU A 54 11.66 -22.93 -3.54
N CYS A 55 11.98 -23.83 -2.60
CA CYS A 55 11.72 -25.26 -2.72
C CYS A 55 10.32 -25.61 -2.14
N SER A 56 10.29 -26.19 -0.95
CA SER A 56 9.07 -26.60 -0.23
C SER A 56 8.18 -25.40 0.06
N ARG A 57 6.93 -25.48 -0.40
CA ARG A 57 5.90 -24.45 -0.22
C ARG A 57 4.57 -25.08 0.15
N ALA A 58 3.75 -24.34 0.88
CA ALA A 58 2.43 -24.83 1.29
C ALA A 58 1.46 -24.82 0.09
N GLY A 59 1.06 -26.00 -0.37
CA GLY A 59 -0.04 -26.12 -1.35
C GLY A 59 -1.35 -25.49 -0.85
N ALA A 60 -1.53 -25.40 0.46
CA ALA A 60 -2.65 -24.72 1.10
C ALA A 60 -2.78 -23.24 0.68
N SER A 61 -1.66 -22.52 0.51
CA SER A 61 -1.69 -21.13 0.04
C SER A 61 -2.22 -21.01 -1.38
N ALA A 62 -1.87 -21.96 -2.26
CA ALA A 62 -2.40 -22.00 -3.63
C ALA A 62 -3.90 -22.30 -3.65
N VAL A 63 -4.37 -23.25 -2.83
CA VAL A 63 -5.79 -23.59 -2.71
C VAL A 63 -6.60 -22.44 -2.11
N ALA A 64 -6.08 -21.73 -1.10
CA ALA A 64 -6.74 -20.57 -0.50
C ALA A 64 -6.93 -19.44 -1.53
N LEU A 65 -5.88 -19.12 -2.29
CA LEU A 65 -5.96 -18.14 -3.36
C LEU A 65 -6.94 -18.56 -4.45
N TRP A 66 -6.86 -19.81 -4.91
CA TRP A 66 -7.78 -20.36 -5.90
C TRP A 66 -9.23 -20.26 -5.45
N THR A 67 -9.51 -20.62 -4.19
CA THR A 67 -10.86 -20.55 -3.61
C THR A 67 -11.36 -19.11 -3.55
N THR A 68 -10.51 -18.18 -3.15
CA THR A 68 -10.84 -16.75 -3.12
C THR A 68 -11.16 -16.23 -4.52
N GLN A 69 -10.36 -16.57 -5.53
CA GLN A 69 -10.63 -16.18 -6.92
C GLN A 69 -11.83 -16.91 -7.54
N ARG A 70 -12.27 -18.02 -6.94
CA ARG A 70 -13.50 -18.69 -7.35
C ARG A 70 -14.74 -17.95 -6.86
N LEU A 71 -14.68 -17.40 -5.65
CA LEU A 71 -15.72 -16.55 -5.08
C LEU A 71 -15.71 -15.13 -5.67
N LEU A 72 -14.52 -14.54 -5.82
CA LEU A 72 -14.27 -13.18 -6.29
C LEU A 72 -13.37 -13.20 -7.53
N PRO A 73 -13.91 -13.50 -8.72
CA PRO A 73 -13.09 -13.67 -9.92
C PRO A 73 -12.45 -12.36 -10.38
N LEU A 74 -11.27 -12.48 -10.98
CA LEU A 74 -10.50 -11.37 -11.57
C LEU A 74 -11.12 -10.92 -12.91
N MET A 75 -12.32 -10.35 -12.85
CA MET A 75 -13.07 -9.88 -14.02
C MET A 75 -13.16 -8.35 -14.02
N ARG A 76 -12.88 -7.74 -15.18
CA ARG A 76 -13.10 -6.30 -15.38
C ARG A 76 -14.57 -5.97 -15.15
N GLY A 77 -14.83 -5.01 -14.27
CA GLY A 77 -16.20 -4.63 -13.89
C GLY A 77 -16.93 -5.65 -13.00
N GLY A 78 -16.27 -6.73 -12.59
CA GLY A 78 -16.81 -7.68 -11.61
C GLY A 78 -16.77 -7.13 -10.18
N GLU A 79 -17.33 -7.89 -9.24
CA GLU A 79 -17.44 -7.50 -7.83
C GLU A 79 -16.10 -7.11 -7.21
N PHE A 80 -15.08 -7.95 -7.36
CA PHE A 80 -13.74 -7.68 -6.83
C PHE A 80 -13.13 -6.39 -7.42
N ALA A 81 -13.30 -6.16 -8.73
CA ALA A 81 -12.86 -4.92 -9.36
C ALA A 81 -13.61 -3.70 -8.79
N GLY A 82 -14.91 -3.84 -8.50
CA GLY A 82 -15.70 -2.81 -7.84
C GLY A 82 -15.23 -2.50 -6.42
N MET A 83 -14.82 -3.52 -5.66
CA MET A 83 -14.22 -3.34 -4.33
C MET A 83 -12.93 -2.51 -4.40
N LEU A 84 -12.02 -2.86 -5.32
CA LEU A 84 -10.76 -2.12 -5.53
C LEU A 84 -11.01 -0.69 -6.01
N ALA A 85 -12.02 -0.48 -6.86
CA ALA A 85 -12.41 0.85 -7.31
C ALA A 85 -12.88 1.73 -6.15
N LYS A 86 -13.65 1.18 -5.19
CA LYS A 86 -14.04 1.88 -3.96
C LYS A 86 -12.85 2.25 -3.07
N CYS A 87 -11.85 1.37 -2.95
CA CYS A 87 -10.61 1.68 -2.23
C CYS A 87 -9.89 2.90 -2.85
N ARG A 88 -9.74 2.92 -4.18
CA ARG A 88 -9.17 4.07 -4.90
C ARG A 88 -10.03 5.33 -4.73
N GLU A 89 -11.35 5.20 -4.89
CA GLU A 89 -12.27 6.33 -4.72
C GLU A 89 -12.17 6.94 -3.31
N ALA A 90 -12.05 6.11 -2.26
CA ALA A 90 -11.84 6.57 -0.90
C ALA A 90 -10.55 7.41 -0.77
N ALA A 91 -9.45 6.95 -1.39
CA ALA A 91 -8.20 7.68 -1.40
C ALA A 91 -8.30 9.00 -2.17
N CYS A 92 -8.98 9.04 -3.33
CA CYS A 92 -9.22 10.28 -4.05
C CYS A 92 -10.04 11.27 -3.21
N VAL A 93 -11.15 10.84 -2.59
CA VAL A 93 -11.99 11.72 -1.76
C VAL A 93 -11.23 12.27 -0.55
N LEU A 94 -10.41 11.44 0.12
CA LEU A 94 -9.56 11.92 1.21
C LEU A 94 -8.47 12.87 0.69
N GLY A 95 -7.88 12.58 -0.47
CA GLY A 95 -6.91 13.43 -1.14
C GLY A 95 -7.48 14.81 -1.48
N ASP A 96 -8.72 14.87 -1.99
CA ASP A 96 -9.43 16.12 -2.30
C ASP A 96 -9.68 16.96 -1.04
N LYS A 97 -10.06 16.32 0.07
CA LYS A 97 -10.22 17.02 1.37
C LYS A 97 -8.91 17.61 1.87
N ILE A 98 -7.82 16.84 1.77
CA ILE A 98 -6.48 17.31 2.13
C ILE A 98 -6.05 18.47 1.23
N ALA A 99 -6.25 18.37 -0.08
CA ALA A 99 -5.85 19.41 -1.03
C ALA A 99 -6.71 20.68 -0.90
N GLY A 100 -7.96 20.55 -0.46
CA GLY A 100 -8.90 21.65 -0.29
C GLY A 100 -8.84 22.39 1.05
N ASP A 101 -7.98 21.96 1.98
CA ASP A 101 -7.83 22.59 3.30
C ASP A 101 -6.41 23.16 3.47
N ASP A 102 -6.33 24.47 3.69
CA ASP A 102 -5.08 25.24 3.78
C ASP A 102 -4.15 24.77 4.91
N GLN A 103 -4.66 24.04 5.91
CA GLN A 103 -3.83 23.47 6.98
C GLN A 103 -2.92 22.33 6.51
N TRP A 104 -3.22 21.75 5.34
CA TRP A 104 -2.57 20.52 4.87
C TRP A 104 -1.83 20.73 3.55
N MET A 105 -0.93 19.80 3.26
CA MET A 105 -0.19 19.70 2.00
C MET A 105 -0.24 18.26 1.53
N LEU A 106 -0.85 18.03 0.36
CA LEU A 106 -0.85 16.73 -0.31
C LEU A 106 0.54 16.49 -0.94
N ALA A 107 1.10 15.30 -0.77
CA ALA A 107 2.39 14.96 -1.34
C ALA A 107 2.28 14.57 -2.83
N PHE A 108 1.32 13.71 -3.16
CA PHE A 108 1.07 13.22 -4.52
C PHE A 108 -0.43 13.07 -4.75
N GLU A 109 -0.88 13.26 -5.99
CA GLU A 109 -2.25 12.89 -6.38
C GLU A 109 -2.44 11.37 -6.20
N PRO A 110 -3.52 10.91 -5.52
CA PRO A 110 -3.74 9.49 -5.33
C PRO A 110 -4.07 8.77 -6.65
N GLU A 111 -3.11 8.01 -7.19
CA GLU A 111 -3.34 7.15 -8.36
C GLU A 111 -4.04 5.82 -7.99
N LEU A 112 -3.76 5.32 -6.78
CA LEU A 112 -4.30 4.10 -6.17
C LEU A 112 -4.95 4.42 -4.80
N ASP A 113 -4.99 3.45 -3.88
CA ASP A 113 -5.64 3.57 -2.58
C ASP A 113 -4.73 4.11 -1.46
N ILE A 114 -3.66 4.83 -1.81
CA ILE A 114 -2.70 5.39 -0.84
C ILE A 114 -2.73 6.91 -0.91
N VAL A 115 -2.87 7.54 0.25
CA VAL A 115 -2.79 9.01 0.40
C VAL A 115 -1.60 9.33 1.28
N VAL A 116 -0.79 10.30 0.86
CA VAL A 116 0.37 10.81 1.59
C VAL A 116 0.23 12.31 1.72
N TRP A 117 0.34 12.82 2.95
CA TRP A 117 0.17 14.24 3.23
C TRP A 117 0.94 14.67 4.47
N ALA A 118 1.01 15.97 4.70
CA ALA A 118 1.55 16.52 5.93
C ALA A 118 0.78 17.78 6.35
N GLN A 119 0.84 18.11 7.64
CA GLN A 119 0.39 19.42 8.10
C GLN A 119 1.37 20.48 7.58
N ARG A 120 0.84 21.61 7.13
CA ARG A 120 1.64 22.75 6.68
C ARG A 120 2.60 23.20 7.77
N GLY A 121 3.82 23.53 7.37
CA GLY A 121 4.90 24.03 8.24
C GLY A 121 5.94 24.79 7.42
N GLU A 122 6.81 25.55 8.10
CA GLU A 122 7.80 26.40 7.45
C GLU A 122 9.02 25.61 6.97
N SER A 123 9.41 24.55 7.69
CA SER A 123 10.58 23.74 7.36
C SER A 123 10.30 22.24 7.37
N ALA A 124 11.14 21.48 6.67
CA ALA A 124 11.03 20.02 6.61
C ALA A 124 11.18 19.38 8.02
N SER A 125 12.06 19.91 8.88
CA SER A 125 12.19 19.43 10.27
C SER A 125 10.93 19.70 11.11
N GLU A 126 10.29 20.85 10.93
CA GLU A 126 9.03 21.17 11.59
C GLU A 126 7.89 20.24 11.13
N ILE A 127 7.73 20.08 9.83
CA ILE A 127 6.72 19.18 9.23
C ILE A 127 6.93 17.76 9.76
N SER A 128 8.17 17.28 9.75
CA SER A 128 8.56 15.98 10.31
C SER A 128 8.14 15.79 11.76
N ARG A 129 8.28 16.83 12.60
CA ARG A 129 7.86 16.80 14.01
C ARG A 129 6.34 16.76 14.13
N ARG A 130 5.63 17.62 13.38
CA ARG A 130 4.15 17.69 13.37
C ARG A 130 3.52 16.37 12.91
N SER A 131 4.01 15.78 11.81
CA SER A 131 3.52 14.48 11.31
C SER A 131 3.63 13.38 12.36
N ARG A 132 4.73 13.31 13.12
CA ARG A 132 4.88 12.32 14.19
C ARG A 132 3.95 12.60 15.37
N ALA A 133 3.80 13.85 15.77
CA ALA A 133 2.86 14.21 16.83
C ALA A 133 1.42 13.84 16.44
N ILE A 134 0.99 14.16 15.22
CA ILE A 134 -0.35 13.83 14.70
C ILE A 134 -0.54 12.32 14.60
N PHE A 135 0.48 11.57 14.18
CA PHE A 135 0.44 10.12 14.15
C PHE A 135 0.16 9.52 15.54
N GLU A 136 0.87 9.99 16.59
CA GLU A 136 0.65 9.51 17.96
C GLU A 136 -0.74 9.89 18.49
N ALA A 137 -1.19 11.13 18.25
CA ALA A 137 -2.52 11.59 18.65
C ALA A 137 -3.66 10.89 17.88
N ALA A 138 -3.44 10.53 16.61
CA ALA A 138 -4.46 9.83 15.82
C ALA A 138 -4.82 8.47 16.44
N ALA A 139 -3.85 7.77 17.03
CA ALA A 139 -4.10 6.50 17.70
C ALA A 139 -5.05 6.64 18.92
N SER A 140 -5.01 7.75 19.66
CA SER A 140 -5.94 8.01 20.77
C SER A 140 -7.38 8.27 20.28
N GLN A 141 -7.53 8.70 19.03
CA GLN A 141 -8.80 8.92 18.34
C GLN A 141 -9.27 7.69 17.56
N ASP A 142 -8.69 6.50 17.80
CA ASP A 142 -8.99 5.27 17.06
C ASP A 142 -8.80 5.44 15.54
N LEU A 143 -7.79 6.22 15.15
CA LEU A 143 -7.37 6.44 13.76
C LEU A 143 -5.93 5.94 13.57
N HIS A 144 -5.79 4.80 12.89
CA HIS A 144 -4.49 4.20 12.63
C HIS A 144 -3.91 4.69 11.30
N LEU A 145 -2.89 5.54 11.38
CA LEU A 145 -2.12 6.02 10.24
C LEU A 145 -0.76 5.32 10.17
N ALA A 146 0.06 5.69 9.19
CA ALA A 146 1.48 5.37 9.13
C ALA A 146 2.28 6.65 8.92
N VAL A 147 3.58 6.61 9.24
CA VAL A 147 4.54 7.66 8.87
C VAL A 147 5.45 7.13 7.77
N ALA A 148 5.58 7.89 6.70
CA ALA A 148 6.50 7.59 5.59
C ALA A 148 7.47 8.75 5.40
N THR A 149 8.74 8.43 5.16
CA THR A 149 9.80 9.42 4.95
C THR A 149 10.11 9.54 3.47
N PHE A 150 10.15 10.77 2.97
CA PHE A 150 10.44 11.07 1.56
C PHE A 150 11.63 12.02 1.45
N PRO A 151 12.50 11.83 0.45
CA PRO A 151 13.55 12.79 0.14
C PRO A 151 12.96 14.10 -0.41
N ALA A 152 13.62 15.22 -0.08
CA ALA A 152 13.24 16.56 -0.53
C ALA A 152 13.08 16.64 -2.06
N ALA A 153 13.91 15.93 -2.80
CA ALA A 153 13.89 15.89 -4.26
C ALA A 153 12.55 15.41 -4.87
N LEU A 154 11.73 14.68 -4.12
CA LEU A 154 10.41 14.24 -4.60
C LEU A 154 9.29 15.26 -4.34
N LEU A 155 9.49 16.18 -3.40
CA LEU A 155 8.42 17.06 -2.89
C LEU A 155 8.73 18.55 -3.01
N ALA A 156 9.97 18.94 -3.28
CA ALA A 156 10.37 20.35 -3.34
C ALA A 156 9.65 21.14 -4.43
N GLU A 157 9.31 20.49 -5.55
CA GLU A 157 8.55 21.12 -6.64
C GLU A 157 7.09 21.37 -6.25
N CYS A 158 6.43 20.39 -5.60
CA CYS A 158 5.04 20.54 -5.19
C CYS A 158 4.86 21.33 -3.89
N TRP A 159 5.89 21.43 -3.03
CA TRP A 159 5.90 22.19 -1.78
C TRP A 159 6.93 23.35 -1.82
N PRO A 160 6.77 24.34 -2.71
CA PRO A 160 7.77 25.37 -2.96
C PRO A 160 7.97 26.34 -1.79
N SER A 161 7.01 26.42 -0.86
CA SER A 161 7.09 27.30 0.31
C SER A 161 7.87 26.70 1.49
N VAL A 162 8.26 25.42 1.41
CA VAL A 162 8.94 24.73 2.51
C VAL A 162 10.45 24.98 2.45
N VAL A 163 11.03 25.38 3.57
CA VAL A 163 12.48 25.42 3.76
C VAL A 163 12.99 24.01 4.00
N TRP A 164 13.74 23.47 3.04
CA TRP A 164 14.35 22.15 3.11
C TRP A 164 15.64 22.19 3.96
N ASP A 165 15.47 22.29 5.27
CA ASP A 165 16.54 22.30 6.29
C ASP A 165 17.13 20.91 6.59
N GLN A 166 16.63 19.87 5.93
CA GLN A 166 17.10 18.48 5.99
C GLN A 166 16.75 17.76 4.68
N GLU A 167 17.47 16.67 4.38
CA GLU A 167 17.33 15.93 3.11
C GLU A 167 16.00 15.18 2.97
N ASN A 168 15.31 14.91 4.08
CA ASN A 168 14.12 14.08 4.12
C ASN A 168 13.01 14.72 4.96
N VAL A 169 11.75 14.39 4.67
CA VAL A 169 10.59 14.83 5.47
C VAL A 169 9.70 13.64 5.80
N ALA A 170 9.22 13.57 7.03
CA ALA A 170 8.24 12.59 7.47
C ALA A 170 6.82 13.11 7.22
N CYS A 171 6.03 12.30 6.53
CA CYS A 171 4.65 12.57 6.14
C CYS A 171 3.72 11.53 6.75
N LEU A 172 2.47 11.90 6.97
CA LEU A 172 1.39 10.96 7.26
C LEU A 172 1.05 10.17 5.99
N ARG A 173 0.70 8.89 6.17
CA ARG A 173 0.27 8.00 5.10
C ARG A 173 -0.92 7.18 5.56
N SER A 174 -1.92 7.03 4.69
CA SER A 174 -3.02 6.07 4.87
C SER A 174 -3.13 5.16 3.65
N CYS A 175 -3.39 3.87 3.90
CA CYS A 175 -3.73 2.90 2.87
C CYS A 175 -5.21 2.52 3.04
N LEU A 176 -6.05 2.93 2.09
CA LEU A 176 -7.50 2.79 2.16
C LEU A 176 -7.91 1.43 1.56
N MET A 177 -7.42 0.35 2.17
CA MET A 177 -7.48 -1.00 1.57
C MET A 177 -8.84 -1.71 1.63
N LYS A 178 -9.85 -1.12 2.27
CA LYS A 178 -11.20 -1.69 2.42
C LYS A 178 -12.20 -0.87 1.62
N ALA A 179 -13.13 -1.55 0.94
CA ALA A 179 -14.16 -0.89 0.16
C ALA A 179 -15.04 0.03 1.03
N GLU A 180 -15.25 -0.36 2.28
CA GLU A 180 -16.00 0.37 3.31
C GLU A 180 -15.34 1.69 3.70
N HIS A 181 -14.03 1.87 3.45
CA HIS A 181 -13.37 3.15 3.69
C HIS A 181 -13.99 4.27 2.87
N ARG A 182 -14.58 3.96 1.71
CA ARG A 182 -15.30 4.94 0.90
C ARG A 182 -16.45 5.61 1.65
N ASP A 183 -17.17 4.83 2.45
CA ASP A 183 -18.29 5.30 3.27
C ASP A 183 -17.80 5.96 4.56
N TRP A 184 -16.58 5.63 5.00
CA TRP A 184 -15.96 6.11 6.23
C TRP A 184 -15.07 7.35 6.07
N VAL A 185 -14.87 7.89 4.86
CA VAL A 185 -13.96 9.02 4.64
C VAL A 185 -14.29 10.22 5.56
N GLU A 186 -15.56 10.53 5.77
CA GLU A 186 -15.97 11.64 6.65
C GLU A 186 -15.60 11.40 8.12
N GLU A 187 -15.73 10.16 8.60
CA GLU A 187 -15.34 9.79 9.97
C GLU A 187 -13.82 9.81 10.12
N ILE A 188 -13.08 9.27 9.14
CA ILE A 188 -11.62 9.34 9.08
C ILE A 188 -11.15 10.80 9.14
N TRP A 189 -11.78 11.68 8.35
CA TRP A 189 -11.49 13.11 8.34
C TRP A 189 -11.77 13.76 9.70
N THR A 190 -12.92 13.47 10.30
CA THR A 190 -13.30 14.00 11.62
C THR A 190 -12.30 13.61 12.71
N ARG A 191 -11.83 12.35 12.72
CA ARG A 191 -10.82 11.88 13.67
C ARG A 191 -9.45 12.52 13.44
N LEU A 192 -9.05 12.72 12.18
CA LEU A 192 -7.81 13.42 11.85
C LEU A 192 -7.83 14.86 12.38
N LEU A 193 -8.94 15.59 12.19
CA LEU A 193 -9.10 16.95 12.70
C LEU A 193 -9.08 16.98 14.24
N ALA A 194 -9.73 16.01 14.90
CA ALA A 194 -9.71 15.89 16.35
C ALA A 194 -8.29 15.66 16.90
N ALA A 195 -7.55 14.73 16.32
CA ALA A 195 -6.16 14.44 16.68
C ALA A 195 -5.25 15.68 16.48
N THR A 196 -5.47 16.43 15.41
CA THR A 196 -4.70 17.64 15.10
C THR A 196 -5.00 18.76 16.11
N ALA A 197 -6.27 18.94 16.48
CA ALA A 197 -6.68 19.96 17.45
C ALA A 197 -6.17 19.69 18.87
N GLU A 198 -5.94 18.43 19.25
CA GLU A 198 -5.33 18.06 20.53
C GLU A 198 -3.90 18.58 20.67
N ILE A 199 -3.13 18.50 19.58
CA ILE A 199 -1.73 18.92 19.54
C ILE A 199 -1.61 20.45 19.55
N CYS A 200 -2.51 21.16 18.87
CA CYS A 200 -2.49 22.63 18.87
C CYS A 200 -2.86 23.27 20.22
N LYS A 201 -3.43 22.50 21.16
CA LYS A 201 -3.77 22.97 22.51
C LYS A 201 -2.66 22.72 23.55
N SER A 202 -1.62 21.97 23.18
CA SER A 202 -0.50 21.57 24.05
C SER A 202 0.73 22.43 23.79
#